data_AF-A0A7X3P712-F1
#
_entry.id   AF-A0A7X3P712-F1
#
_cell.length_a   1.000
_cell.length_b   1.000
_cell.length_c   1.000
_cell.angle_alpha   90.00
_cell.angle_beta   90.00
_cell.angle_gamma   90.00
#
_symmetry.space_group_name_H-M   'P 1'
#
loop_
_entity.id
_entity.type
_entity.pdbx_description
1 polymer ?
#
loop_
_entity_poly.entity_id
_entity_poly.type
_entity_poly.pdbx_seq_one_letter_code
_entity_poly.pdbx_strand_id
1 'polypeptide(L)'
;MILDLSRVSSASPVDLFRGVFQASEALYEGVDINFDKVILARQGKPIFFIEGGDFSTLGAEFKNGQNPIYLIRTLPEKLYLPGGESAFPRWEGGWLGVFSKQMEDANQAARQWSQ
;
A
#
# COMPACT_ATOMS: atom_id res chain seq x y z
N MET A 1 6.56 -5.76 10.92
CA MET A 1 6.98 -6.60 9.76
C MET A 1 7.60 -5.71 8.69
N ILE A 2 8.51 -6.22 7.83
CA ILE A 2 9.13 -5.46 6.73
C ILE A 2 8.90 -6.20 5.40
N LEU A 3 8.35 -5.49 4.41
CA LEU A 3 8.30 -5.88 3.00
C LEU A 3 9.39 -5.10 2.26
N ASP A 4 10.52 -5.76 1.97
CA ASP A 4 11.66 -5.12 1.31
C ASP A 4 11.72 -5.46 -0.18
N LEU A 5 11.56 -4.44 -1.02
CA LEU A 5 11.69 -4.53 -2.46
C LEU A 5 13.17 -4.57 -2.86
N SER A 6 13.81 -5.73 -2.78
CA SER A 6 15.25 -5.90 -3.01
C SER A 6 15.71 -5.64 -4.46
N ARG A 7 14.91 -6.05 -5.46
CA ARG A 7 15.17 -5.84 -6.88
C ARG A 7 13.88 -5.56 -7.63
N VAL A 8 13.91 -4.54 -8.49
CA VAL A 8 12.85 -4.26 -9.47
C VAL A 8 13.51 -3.67 -10.71
N SER A 9 13.30 -4.27 -11.88
CA SER A 9 13.86 -3.81 -13.16
C SER A 9 12.93 -2.82 -13.86
N SER A 10 11.63 -3.16 -13.88
CA SER A 10 10.52 -2.29 -14.25
C SER A 10 9.24 -2.94 -13.72
N ALA A 11 8.55 -2.29 -12.78
CA ALA A 11 7.25 -2.76 -12.32
C ALA A 11 6.25 -1.63 -12.45
N SER A 12 5.08 -1.95 -12.98
CA SER A 12 3.97 -1.01 -12.92
C SER A 12 3.55 -0.82 -11.45
N PRO A 13 2.93 0.31 -11.09
CA PRO A 13 2.33 0.50 -9.77
C PRO A 13 1.41 -0.65 -9.37
N VAL A 14 0.67 -1.19 -10.34
CA VAL A 14 -0.23 -2.33 -10.17
C VAL A 14 0.53 -3.57 -9.69
N ASP A 15 1.68 -3.88 -10.31
CA ASP A 15 2.45 -5.08 -9.96
C ASP A 15 3.10 -4.95 -8.59
N LEU A 16 3.61 -3.76 -8.25
CA LEU A 16 4.18 -3.47 -6.93
C LEU A 16 3.13 -3.63 -5.82
N PHE A 17 1.97 -2.99 -5.98
CA PHE A 17 0.93 -3.02 -4.96
C PHE A 17 0.23 -4.37 -4.88
N ARG A 18 0.12 -5.11 -5.99
CA ARG A 18 -0.38 -6.49 -5.95
C ARG A 18 0.44 -7.36 -5.00
N GLY A 19 1.77 -7.20 -4.97
CA GLY A 19 2.63 -7.91 -4.01
C GLY A 19 2.31 -7.56 -2.55
N VAL A 20 1.99 -6.30 -2.26
CA VAL A 20 1.54 -5.86 -0.93
C VAL A 20 0.22 -6.54 -0.55
N PHE A 21 -0.76 -6.56 -1.46
CA PHE A 21 -2.06 -7.17 -1.20
C PHE A 21 -1.99 -8.68 -1.01
N GLN A 22 -1.20 -9.38 -1.83
CA GLN A 22 -0.95 -10.82 -1.68
C GLN A 22 -0.26 -11.14 -0.34
N ALA A 23 0.71 -10.31 0.08
CA ALA A 23 1.33 -10.47 1.38
C ALA A 23 0.32 -10.24 2.52
N SER A 24 -0.56 -9.24 2.40
CA SER A 24 -1.61 -8.98 3.39
C SER A 24 -2.64 -10.11 3.49
N GLU A 25 -3.07 -10.67 2.36
CA GLU A 25 -3.98 -11.81 2.31
C GLU A 25 -3.36 -13.05 2.97
N ALA A 26 -2.15 -13.42 2.58
CA ALA A 26 -1.47 -14.60 3.13
C ALA A 26 -1.27 -14.53 4.65
N LEU A 27 -1.00 -13.33 5.18
CA LEU A 27 -0.81 -13.12 6.62
C LEU A 27 -2.11 -13.00 7.39
N TYR A 28 -3.15 -12.42 6.77
CA TYR A 28 -4.50 -12.43 7.32
C TYR A 28 -5.04 -13.87 7.50
N GLU A 29 -4.75 -14.77 6.54
CA GLU A 29 -5.23 -16.15 6.58
C GLU A 29 -4.44 -17.07 7.52
N GLY A 30 -3.11 -16.92 7.53
CA GLY A 30 -2.22 -17.94 8.10
C GLY A 30 -1.78 -17.68 9.54
N VAL A 31 -1.98 -16.47 10.06
CA VAL A 31 -1.25 -16.03 11.26
C VAL A 31 -2.10 -15.07 12.08
N ASP A 32 -2.45 -15.45 13.32
CA ASP A 32 -3.11 -14.57 14.31
C ASP A 32 -2.10 -13.58 14.94
N ILE A 33 -1.29 -12.93 14.09
CA ILE A 33 -0.32 -11.92 14.49
C ILE A 33 -0.88 -10.56 14.10
N ASN A 34 -1.16 -9.76 15.12
CA ASN A 34 -1.40 -8.34 14.96
C ASN A 34 -0.04 -7.63 14.92
N PHE A 35 0.25 -7.00 13.80
CA PHE A 35 1.40 -6.10 13.68
C PHE A 35 0.96 -4.71 14.10
N ASP A 36 1.82 -3.97 14.82
CA ASP A 36 1.60 -2.54 14.98
C ASP A 36 1.79 -1.83 13.62
N LYS A 37 2.88 -2.16 12.92
CA LYS A 37 3.24 -1.57 11.63
C LYS A 37 3.82 -2.58 10.64
N VAL A 38 3.51 -2.36 9.37
CA VAL A 38 4.14 -3.01 8.22
C VAL A 38 4.93 -1.98 7.44
N ILE A 39 6.25 -2.17 7.37
CA ILE A 39 7.16 -1.24 6.71
C ILE A 39 7.34 -1.66 5.25
N LEU A 40 7.13 -0.73 4.33
CA LEU A 40 7.51 -0.87 2.92
C LEU A 40 8.91 -0.30 2.76
N ALA A 41 9.89 -1.17 2.52
CA ALA A 41 11.30 -0.81 2.41
C ALA A 41 11.83 -1.03 0.99
N ARG A 42 12.90 -0.32 0.68
CA ARG A 42 13.68 -0.48 -0.55
C ARG A 42 15.14 -0.67 -0.18
N GLN A 43 15.67 -1.87 -0.41
CA GLN A 43 17.06 -2.23 -0.13
C GLN A 43 17.43 -1.91 1.33
N GLY A 44 16.59 -2.32 2.27
CA GLY A 44 16.75 -2.07 3.70
C GLY A 44 16.39 -0.66 4.17
N LYS A 45 16.10 0.29 3.27
CA LYS A 45 15.68 1.65 3.64
C LYS A 45 14.16 1.73 3.78
N PRO A 46 13.60 2.12 4.94
CA PRO A 46 12.17 2.38 5.09
C PRO A 46 11.74 3.53 4.17
N ILE A 47 10.69 3.30 3.38
CA ILE A 47 10.08 4.32 2.53
C ILE A 47 8.73 4.73 3.10
N PHE A 48 7.89 3.75 3.44
CA PHE A 48 6.60 3.96 4.06
C PHE A 48 6.36 2.97 5.19
N PHE A 49 5.35 3.23 6.00
CA PHE A 49 4.69 2.19 6.76
C PHE A 49 3.16 2.25 6.59
N ILE A 50 2.52 1.12 6.86
CA ILE A 50 1.06 0.96 6.97
C ILE A 50 0.79 0.50 8.40
N GLU A 51 -0.22 1.08 9.04
CA GLU A 51 -0.72 0.59 10.34
C GLU A 51 -1.24 -0.84 10.17
N GLY A 52 -0.93 -1.75 11.10
CA GLY A 52 -1.23 -3.16 10.87
C GLY A 52 -2.73 -3.49 10.78
N GLY A 53 -3.60 -2.69 11.41
CA GLY A 53 -5.05 -2.81 11.24
C GLY A 53 -5.51 -2.50 9.81
N ASP A 54 -4.93 -1.47 9.18
CA ASP A 54 -5.16 -1.14 7.78
C ASP A 54 -4.61 -2.22 6.85
N PHE A 55 -3.43 -2.76 7.17
CA PHE A 55 -2.83 -3.85 6.40
C PHE A 55 -3.69 -5.14 6.45
N SER A 56 -4.22 -5.48 7.62
CA SER A 56 -5.14 -6.62 7.78
C SER A 56 -6.44 -6.41 6.98
N THR A 57 -6.98 -5.18 7.01
CA THR A 57 -8.16 -4.82 6.22
C THR A 57 -7.92 -4.97 4.72
N LEU A 58 -6.75 -4.54 4.21
CA LEU A 58 -6.37 -4.75 2.81
C LEU A 58 -6.36 -6.23 2.42
N GLY A 59 -5.83 -7.09 3.30
CA GLY A 59 -5.80 -8.54 3.07
C GLY A 59 -7.20 -9.13 3.00
N ALA A 60 -8.08 -8.75 3.92
CA ALA A 60 -9.48 -9.19 3.93
C ALA A 60 -10.26 -8.69 2.70
N GLU A 61 -10.09 -7.41 2.31
CA GLU A 61 -10.75 -6.83 1.14
C GLU A 61 -10.27 -7.52 -0.15
N PHE A 62 -8.96 -7.73 -0.30
CA PHE A 62 -8.39 -8.41 -1.46
C PHE A 62 -8.91 -9.85 -1.59
N LYS A 63 -8.90 -10.61 -0.49
CA LYS A 63 -9.43 -11.98 -0.42
C LYS A 63 -10.90 -12.07 -0.81
N ASN A 64 -11.71 -11.12 -0.35
CA ASN A 64 -13.13 -11.08 -0.63
C ASN A 64 -13.47 -10.61 -2.05
N GLY A 65 -12.46 -10.41 -2.91
CA GLY A 65 -12.65 -10.05 -4.32
C GLY A 65 -12.91 -8.57 -4.55
N GLN A 66 -12.48 -7.69 -3.64
CA GLN A 66 -12.59 -6.24 -3.84
C GLN A 66 -11.88 -5.84 -5.13
N ASN A 67 -12.45 -4.86 -5.84
CA ASN A 67 -11.92 -4.39 -7.11
C ASN A 67 -10.43 -3.97 -6.97
N PRO A 68 -9.50 -4.55 -7.72
CA PRO A 68 -8.08 -4.22 -7.61
C PRO A 68 -7.77 -2.73 -7.86
N ILE A 69 -8.49 -2.07 -8.76
CA ILE A 69 -8.33 -0.63 -9.02
C ILE A 69 -8.76 0.19 -7.80
N TYR A 70 -9.79 -0.26 -7.08
CA TYR A 70 -10.19 0.38 -5.83
C TYR A 70 -9.09 0.30 -4.79
N LEU A 71 -8.54 -0.90 -4.56
CA LEU A 71 -7.46 -1.10 -3.59
C LEU A 71 -6.20 -0.29 -3.93
N ILE A 72 -5.83 -0.27 -5.22
CA ILE A 72 -4.68 0.48 -5.71
C ILE A 72 -4.85 1.98 -5.49
N ARG A 73 -6.01 2.55 -5.82
CA ARG A 73 -6.21 3.99 -5.75
C ARG A 73 -6.35 4.50 -4.30
N THR A 74 -6.81 3.66 -3.36
CA THR A 74 -6.99 4.07 -1.96
C THR A 74 -5.81 3.70 -1.06
N LEU A 75 -4.91 2.81 -1.49
CA LEU A 75 -3.70 2.44 -0.75
C LEU A 75 -2.86 3.65 -0.30
N PRO A 76 -2.59 4.69 -1.13
CA PRO A 76 -1.76 5.82 -0.73
C PRO A 76 -2.25 6.54 0.53
N GLU A 77 -3.57 6.62 0.74
CA GLU A 77 -4.16 7.25 1.93
C GLU A 77 -3.87 6.49 3.24
N LYS A 78 -3.41 5.24 3.14
CA LYS A 78 -3.02 4.39 4.27
C LYS A 78 -1.51 4.39 4.51
N LEU A 79 -0.73 5.09 3.67
CA LEU A 79 0.72 5.16 3.78
C LEU A 79 1.15 6.32 4.65
N TYR A 80 2.10 6.05 5.53
CA TYR A 80 2.78 7.04 6.34
C TYR A 80 4.26 7.08 5.97
N LEU A 81 4.86 8.26 6.04
CA LEU A 81 6.31 8.42 5.98
C LEU A 81 6.95 7.87 7.26
N PRO A 82 8.26 7.55 7.26
CA PRO A 82 8.92 6.98 8.43
C PRO A 82 8.87 7.88 9.68
N GLY A 83 8.67 9.20 9.51
CA GLY A 83 8.49 10.15 10.60
C GLY A 83 7.12 10.10 11.29
N GLY A 84 6.14 9.39 10.70
CA GLY A 84 4.79 9.24 11.26
C GLY A 84 3.75 10.17 10.64
N GLU A 85 4.14 11.09 9.77
CA GLU A 85 3.22 11.90 8.97
C GLU A 85 2.56 11.09 7.84
N SER A 86 1.32 11.43 7.49
CA SER A 86 0.64 10.83 6.34
C SER A 86 1.43 11.13 5.07
N ALA A 87 1.73 10.11 4.27
CA ALA A 87 2.49 10.27 3.03
C ALA A 87 1.66 10.93 1.92
N PHE A 88 0.34 10.69 1.95
CA PHE A 88 -0.60 11.25 0.99
C PHE A 88 -1.84 11.77 1.72
N PRO A 89 -2.48 12.85 1.23
CA PRO A 89 -3.73 13.34 1.78
C PRO A 89 -4.90 12.42 1.38
N ARG A 90 -5.99 12.51 2.13
CA ARG A 90 -7.30 12.02 1.66
C ARG A 90 -7.96 13.09 0.80
N TRP A 91 -8.54 12.68 -0.32
CA TRP A 91 -9.21 13.59 -1.23
C TRP A 91 -10.73 13.61 -1.01
N GLU A 92 -11.29 14.81 -1.04
CA GLU A 92 -12.73 15.05 -0.94
C GLU A 92 -13.24 15.84 -2.16
N GLY A 93 -14.52 15.69 -2.49
CA GLY A 93 -15.17 16.39 -3.60
C GLY A 93 -15.81 15.44 -4.63
N GLY A 94 -15.88 15.88 -5.88
CA GLY A 94 -16.50 15.12 -6.96
C GLY A 94 -15.73 13.84 -7.28
N TRP A 95 -16.45 12.73 -7.49
CA TRP A 95 -15.86 11.39 -7.68
C TRP A 95 -14.80 11.30 -8.77
N LEU A 96 -14.97 12.01 -9.90
CA LEU A 96 -13.96 12.05 -10.98
C LEU A 96 -12.66 12.73 -10.52
N GLY A 97 -12.77 13.85 -9.79
CA GLY A 97 -11.61 14.58 -9.29
C GLY A 97 -10.85 13.78 -8.22
N VAL A 98 -11.60 13.19 -7.29
CA VAL A 98 -11.05 12.30 -6.25
C VAL A 98 -10.34 11.11 -6.89
N PHE A 99 -10.98 10.47 -7.88
CA PHE A 99 -10.39 9.33 -8.58
C PHE A 99 -9.08 9.70 -9.29
N SER A 100 -9.05 10.82 -10.04
CA SER A 100 -7.84 11.28 -10.72
C SER A 100 -6.70 11.53 -9.74
N LYS A 101 -6.97 12.18 -8.60
CA LYS A 101 -5.93 12.46 -7.59
C LYS A 101 -5.39 11.22 -6.90
N GLN A 102 -6.27 10.30 -6.54
CA GLN A 102 -5.86 9.01 -5.99
C GLN A 102 -5.00 8.19 -6.97
N MET A 103 -5.28 8.27 -8.27
CA MET A 103 -4.42 7.64 -9.29
C MET A 103 -3.05 8.34 -9.41
N GLU A 104 -3.00 9.67 -9.31
CA GLU A 104 -1.73 10.41 -9.25
C GLU A 104 -0.89 9.96 -8.04
N ASP A 105 -1.51 9.86 -6.87
CA ASP A 105 -0.87 9.42 -5.62
C ASP A 105 -0.39 7.98 -5.71
N ALA A 106 -1.20 7.07 -6.27
CA ALA A 106 -0.82 5.67 -6.46
C ALA A 106 0.44 5.54 -7.35
N ASN A 107 0.51 6.32 -8.43
CA ASN A 107 1.68 6.38 -9.28
C ASN A 107 2.90 6.97 -8.55
N GLN A 108 2.69 7.99 -7.72
CA GLN A 108 3.77 8.62 -6.95
C GLN A 108 4.30 7.71 -5.84
N ALA A 109 3.43 7.02 -5.10
CA ALA A 109 3.80 6.05 -4.09
C ALA A 109 4.62 4.89 -4.69
N ALA A 110 4.19 4.37 -5.85
CA ALA A 110 4.94 3.33 -6.56
C ALA A 110 6.34 3.80 -6.99
N ARG A 111 6.47 5.03 -7.49
CA ARG A 111 7.78 5.62 -7.83
C ARG A 111 8.65 5.77 -6.59
N GLN A 112 8.12 6.34 -5.50
CA GLN A 112 8.88 6.54 -4.26
C GLN A 112 9.37 5.22 -3.65
N TRP A 113 8.58 4.15 -3.73
CA TRP A 113 8.97 2.85 -3.18
C TRP A 113 9.96 2.07 -4.07
N SER A 114 9.89 2.24 -5.39
CA SER A 114 10.74 1.50 -6.33
C SER A 114 12.10 2.12 -6.62
N GLN A 115 12.29 3.39 -6.26
CA GLN A 115 13.50 4.17 -6.55
C GLN A 115 14.47 4.21 -5.36
#